data_AF-A0AAU2CL31-F1
#
_entry.id   AF-A0AAU2CL31-F1
#
_cell.length_a   1.000
_cell.length_b   1.000
_cell.length_c   1.000
_cell.angle_alpha   90.00
_cell.angle_beta   90.00
_cell.angle_gamma   90.00
#
_symmetry.space_group_name_H-M   'P 1'
#
loop_
_entity.id
_entity.type
_entity.pdbx_description
1 polymer ?
#
loop_
_entity_poly.entity_id
_entity_poly.type
_entity_poly.pdbx_seq_one_letter_code
_entity_poly.pdbx_strand_id
1 'polypeptide(L)'
;MPYEDRAVTALAAVADRQRTAEYGWALDWDLRPVKQRVFNLAERGLVEFADRDDRAALSAWEGRAVRWAARLTAPGHDLLLYSRFRLQPAEGAPGPALQRVELIPSQMTALRLFVALADQLRVRPAVGLAEQVHTARRDPAVNRYVLHLSAEQMKCVAYAFWLHRMSRSALEANRFTRDYGITHLPGPAVDPSTHCPAAGT
;
A
#
# COMPACT_ATOMS: atom_id res chain seq x y z
N MET A 1 10.25 7.40 17.77
CA MET A 1 9.06 7.59 16.90
C MET A 1 8.00 6.58 17.29
N PRO A 2 6.99 6.92 18.12
CA PRO A 2 6.05 5.94 18.69
C PRO A 2 4.63 5.96 18.07
N TYR A 3 4.45 6.57 16.88
CA TYR A 3 3.11 6.81 16.31
C TYR A 3 2.64 5.71 15.35
N GLU A 4 3.53 5.23 14.48
CA GLU A 4 3.19 4.29 13.40
C GLU A 4 2.87 2.88 13.92
N ASP A 5 3.64 2.41 14.90
CA ASP A 5 3.44 1.15 15.61
C ASP A 5 2.04 1.07 16.27
N ARG A 6 1.56 2.21 16.80
CA ARG A 6 0.21 2.35 17.36
C ARG A 6 -0.90 2.35 16.29
N ALA A 7 -0.59 2.72 15.05
CA ALA A 7 -1.52 2.66 13.93
C ALA A 7 -1.63 1.24 13.37
N VAL A 8 -0.50 0.53 13.19
CA VAL A 8 -0.48 -0.89 12.81
C VAL A 8 -1.19 -1.75 13.87
N THR A 9 -0.95 -1.49 15.17
CA THR A 9 -1.66 -2.16 16.27
C THR A 9 -3.17 -1.94 16.20
N ALA A 10 -3.63 -0.74 15.83
CA ALA A 10 -5.07 -0.45 15.69
C ALA A 10 -5.67 -1.11 14.44
N LEU A 11 -4.95 -1.18 13.32
CA LEU A 11 -5.37 -1.92 12.13
C LEU A 11 -5.46 -3.42 12.40
N ALA A 12 -4.50 -3.99 13.14
CA ALA A 12 -4.55 -5.37 13.58
C ALA A 12 -5.79 -5.63 14.45
N ALA A 13 -6.08 -4.77 15.43
CA ALA A 13 -7.27 -4.89 16.27
C ALA A 13 -8.58 -4.84 15.48
N VAL A 14 -8.68 -4.00 14.43
CA VAL A 14 -9.85 -3.99 13.53
C VAL A 14 -9.90 -5.29 12.70
N ALA A 15 -8.80 -5.72 12.07
CA ALA A 15 -8.77 -6.94 11.26
C ALA A 15 -9.08 -8.21 12.05
N ASP A 16 -8.60 -8.30 13.29
CA ASP A 16 -8.80 -9.48 14.13
C ASP A 16 -10.26 -9.59 14.57
N ARG A 17 -10.90 -8.46 14.93
CA ARG A 17 -12.35 -8.41 15.23
C ARG A 17 -13.22 -8.59 13.98
N GLN A 18 -12.82 -8.02 12.84
CA GLN A 18 -13.49 -8.20 11.55
C GLN A 18 -13.48 -9.67 11.08
N ARG A 19 -12.42 -10.44 11.40
CA ARG A 19 -12.34 -11.88 11.09
C ARG A 19 -13.16 -12.76 12.04
N THR A 20 -13.48 -12.29 13.25
CA THR A 20 -14.36 -13.00 14.20
C THR A 20 -15.83 -12.57 14.11
N ALA A 21 -16.12 -11.45 13.44
CA ALA A 21 -17.47 -10.95 13.25
C ALA A 21 -18.13 -11.60 12.04
N GLU A 22 -19.29 -12.21 12.25
CA GLU A 22 -20.09 -12.91 11.24
C GLU A 22 -20.44 -12.03 10.02
N TYR A 23 -20.52 -10.71 10.22
CA TYR A 23 -20.88 -9.72 9.20
C TYR A 23 -19.69 -8.91 8.66
N GLY A 24 -18.44 -9.31 8.98
CA GLY A 24 -17.24 -8.62 8.48
C GLY A 24 -17.07 -7.18 9.01
N TRP A 25 -17.68 -6.86 10.15
CA TRP A 25 -17.69 -5.54 10.79
C TRP A 25 -17.21 -5.63 12.24
N ALA A 26 -16.19 -4.85 12.62
CA ALA A 26 -15.73 -4.75 14.01
C ALA A 26 -16.53 -3.65 14.76
N LEU A 27 -17.18 -4.03 15.85
CA LEU A 27 -18.26 -3.24 16.47
C LEU A 27 -17.76 -2.33 17.61
N ASP A 28 -18.51 -1.27 17.96
CA ASP A 28 -18.00 -0.20 18.82
C ASP A 28 -17.50 -0.66 20.20
N TRP A 29 -18.16 -1.66 20.79
CA TRP A 29 -17.81 -2.19 22.10
C TRP A 29 -16.50 -2.98 22.10
N ASP A 30 -16.15 -3.65 21.00
CA ASP A 30 -14.91 -4.41 20.81
C ASP A 30 -13.73 -3.48 20.58
N LEU A 31 -13.96 -2.38 19.85
CA LEU A 31 -12.94 -1.41 19.50
C LEU A 31 -12.79 -0.28 20.54
N ARG A 32 -13.53 -0.31 21.65
CA ARG A 32 -13.44 0.68 22.75
C ARG A 32 -12.00 1.05 23.15
N PRO A 33 -11.05 0.12 23.38
CA PRO A 33 -9.67 0.45 23.78
C PRO A 33 -8.84 1.17 22.70
N VAL A 34 -9.28 1.12 21.45
CA VAL A 34 -8.61 1.73 20.29
C VAL A 34 -9.42 2.83 19.62
N LYS A 35 -10.64 3.16 20.10
CA LYS A 35 -11.61 4.06 19.46
C LYS A 35 -10.97 5.26 18.76
N GLN A 36 -10.25 6.11 19.50
CA GLN A 36 -9.69 7.34 18.91
C GLN A 36 -8.72 7.03 17.76
N ARG A 37 -7.95 5.94 17.84
CA ARG A 37 -7.06 5.52 16.76
C ARG A 37 -7.84 5.02 15.53
N VAL A 38 -8.97 4.34 15.73
CA VAL A 38 -9.84 3.89 14.63
C VAL A 38 -10.47 5.07 13.89
N PHE A 39 -10.91 6.11 14.61
CA PHE A 39 -11.38 7.36 14.00
C PHE A 39 -10.25 8.05 13.20
N ASN A 40 -9.06 8.19 13.78
CA ASN A 40 -7.88 8.73 13.09
C ASN A 40 -7.39 7.84 11.90
N LEU A 41 -7.77 6.55 11.84
CA LEU A 41 -7.52 5.67 10.68
C LEU A 41 -8.56 5.88 9.57
N ALA A 42 -9.81 6.18 9.93
CA ALA A 42 -10.88 6.50 8.99
C ALA A 42 -10.66 7.87 8.31
N GLU A 43 -10.20 8.88 9.07
CA GLU A 43 -9.71 10.17 8.51
C GLU A 43 -8.58 10.00 7.48
N ARG A 44 -7.88 8.85 7.51
CA ARG A 44 -6.79 8.49 6.59
C ARG A 44 -7.21 7.49 5.51
N GLY A 45 -8.50 7.14 5.42
CA GLY A 45 -9.03 6.18 4.44
C GLY A 45 -8.55 4.73 4.63
N LEU A 46 -8.00 4.38 5.79
CA LEU A 46 -7.51 3.03 6.13
C LEU A 46 -8.59 2.16 6.79
N VAL A 47 -9.67 2.79 7.24
CA VAL A 47 -10.85 2.16 7.84
C VAL A 47 -12.07 2.89 7.27
N GLU A 48 -13.15 2.16 7.02
CA GLU A 48 -14.45 2.76 6.74
C GLU A 48 -15.42 2.44 7.88
N PHE A 49 -16.36 3.36 8.13
CA PHE A 49 -17.41 3.18 9.11
C PHE A 49 -18.70 2.75 8.43
N ALA A 50 -19.43 1.84 9.06
CA ALA A 50 -20.78 1.45 8.67
C ALA A 50 -21.70 2.68 8.63
N ASP A 51 -22.48 2.81 7.56
CA ASP A 51 -23.42 3.91 7.38
C ASP A 51 -24.66 3.78 8.28
N ARG A 52 -25.72 4.55 8.00
CA ARG A 52 -26.95 4.51 8.80
C ARG A 52 -27.64 3.15 8.73
N ASP A 53 -27.66 2.54 7.56
CA ASP A 53 -28.52 1.40 7.24
C ASP A 53 -27.76 0.09 7.48
N ASP A 54 -26.45 0.05 7.19
CA ASP A 54 -25.53 -0.98 7.71
C ASP A 54 -25.60 -1.03 9.25
N ARG A 55 -25.58 0.11 9.94
CA ARG A 55 -25.70 0.14 11.42
C ARG A 55 -27.09 -0.26 11.91
N ALA A 56 -28.15 0.02 11.17
CA ALA A 56 -29.50 -0.41 11.50
C ALA A 56 -29.63 -1.93 11.38
N ALA A 57 -29.08 -2.52 10.30
CA ALA A 57 -28.95 -3.96 10.14
C ALA A 57 -28.12 -4.57 11.28
N LEU A 58 -26.86 -4.16 11.46
CA LEU A 58 -26.00 -4.69 12.53
C LEU A 58 -26.64 -4.60 13.92
N SER A 59 -27.38 -3.53 14.22
CA SER A 59 -28.11 -3.39 15.50
C SER A 59 -29.25 -4.38 15.68
N ALA A 60 -29.96 -4.72 14.60
CA ALA A 60 -31.06 -5.69 14.61
C ALA A 60 -30.55 -7.13 14.76
N TRP A 61 -29.44 -7.48 14.09
CA TRP A 61 -28.86 -8.83 14.16
C TRP A 61 -28.15 -9.07 15.50
N GLU A 62 -27.48 -8.05 16.08
CA GLU A 62 -26.88 -8.10 17.41
C GLU A 62 -27.89 -8.02 18.58
N GLY A 63 -29.16 -7.67 18.31
CA GLY A 63 -30.17 -7.43 19.34
C GLY A 63 -29.90 -6.22 20.25
N ARG A 64 -28.97 -5.34 19.88
CA ARG A 64 -28.53 -4.17 20.65
C ARG A 64 -28.04 -3.04 19.73
N ALA A 65 -28.23 -1.80 20.16
CA ALA A 65 -27.86 -0.62 19.35
C ALA A 65 -26.34 -0.50 19.13
N VAL A 66 -25.91 -0.71 17.89
CA VAL A 66 -24.53 -0.48 17.41
C VAL A 66 -24.33 1.03 17.20
N ARG A 67 -23.43 1.62 17.98
CA ARG A 67 -23.17 3.08 17.92
C ARG A 67 -22.36 3.44 16.69
N TRP A 68 -21.40 2.59 16.36
CA TRP A 68 -20.61 2.61 15.12
C TRP A 68 -20.01 1.23 14.90
N ALA A 69 -19.67 0.91 13.65
CA ALA A 69 -18.93 -0.28 13.29
C ALA A 69 -17.88 0.09 12.25
N ALA A 70 -16.75 -0.60 12.24
CA ALA A 70 -15.58 -0.29 11.43
C ALA A 70 -15.06 -1.55 10.72
N ARG A 71 -14.62 -1.42 9.47
CA ARG A 71 -13.92 -2.47 8.73
C ARG A 71 -12.71 -1.91 7.99
N LEU A 72 -11.71 -2.73 7.72
CA LEU A 72 -10.56 -2.31 6.93
C LEU A 72 -10.97 -2.02 5.49
N THR A 73 -10.55 -0.87 4.97
CA THR A 73 -10.52 -0.60 3.53
C THR A 73 -9.37 -1.39 2.90
N ALA A 74 -9.33 -1.51 1.57
CA ALA A 74 -8.18 -2.14 0.89
C ALA A 74 -6.83 -1.49 1.28
N PRO A 75 -6.67 -0.14 1.28
CA PRO A 75 -5.45 0.50 1.80
C PRO A 75 -5.08 0.15 3.25
N GLY A 76 -6.06 -0.04 4.15
CA GLY A 76 -5.80 -0.45 5.53
C GLY A 76 -5.38 -1.91 5.67
N HIS A 77 -6.01 -2.79 4.87
CA HIS A 77 -5.67 -4.20 4.77
C HIS A 77 -4.25 -4.40 4.23
N ASP A 78 -3.93 -3.72 3.13
CA ASP A 78 -2.63 -3.83 2.45
C ASP A 78 -1.50 -3.28 3.35
N LEU A 79 -1.73 -2.18 4.08
CA LEU A 79 -0.80 -1.65 5.07
C LEU A 79 -0.56 -2.65 6.23
N LEU A 80 -1.58 -3.37 6.67
CA LEU A 80 -1.46 -4.39 7.70
C LEU A 80 -0.70 -5.63 7.21
N LEU A 81 -0.95 -6.12 5.99
CA LEU A 81 -0.15 -7.21 5.39
C LEU A 81 1.33 -6.80 5.21
N TYR A 82 1.57 -5.61 4.68
CA TYR A 82 2.90 -5.05 4.44
C TYR A 82 3.73 -4.84 5.73
N SER A 83 3.08 -4.65 6.88
CA SER A 83 3.74 -4.62 8.18
C SER A 83 4.17 -6.00 8.70
N ARG A 84 3.51 -7.08 8.25
CA ARG A 84 3.68 -8.46 8.78
C ARG A 84 4.80 -9.26 8.10
N PHE A 85 5.11 -9.01 6.82
CA PHE A 85 6.11 -9.78 6.07
C PHE A 85 7.47 -9.07 5.87
N ARG A 86 8.57 -9.80 6.12
CA ARG A 86 9.95 -9.42 5.79
C ARG A 86 10.75 -10.66 5.33
N LEU A 87 11.67 -10.44 4.36
CA LEU A 87 12.85 -11.24 3.94
C LEU A 87 12.76 -12.20 2.71
N GLN A 88 13.87 -12.14 1.94
CA GLN A 88 14.44 -13.04 0.89
C GLN A 88 14.06 -12.86 -0.63
N PRO A 89 14.98 -13.18 -1.60
CA PRO A 89 14.90 -12.74 -3.03
C PRO A 89 15.24 -13.78 -4.17
N ALA A 90 15.08 -13.42 -5.46
CA ALA A 90 15.52 -14.16 -6.67
C ALA A 90 15.85 -13.23 -7.91
N GLU A 91 16.21 -13.77 -9.10
CA GLU A 91 16.84 -13.07 -10.28
C GLU A 91 16.12 -13.16 -11.67
N GLY A 92 16.52 -12.28 -12.64
CA GLY A 92 16.20 -12.29 -14.10
C GLY A 92 14.99 -11.42 -14.55
N ALA A 93 14.86 -10.74 -15.71
CA ALA A 93 15.66 -10.37 -16.93
C ALA A 93 15.04 -9.06 -17.59
N PRO A 94 15.53 -8.45 -18.73
CA PRO A 94 15.05 -7.10 -19.17
C PRO A 94 14.70 -6.79 -20.68
N GLY A 95 13.70 -5.92 -20.92
CA GLY A 95 13.34 -5.24 -22.20
C GLY A 95 12.06 -4.33 -22.07
N PRO A 96 11.61 -3.49 -23.03
CA PRO A 96 12.26 -2.76 -24.15
C PRO A 96 12.15 -1.20 -24.05
N ALA A 97 12.86 -0.43 -24.91
CA ALA A 97 12.81 1.05 -24.97
C ALA A 97 13.01 1.76 -23.62
N LEU A 98 14.13 1.44 -22.96
CA LEU A 98 14.27 1.57 -21.52
C LEU A 98 15.13 2.77 -21.08
N GLN A 99 14.57 3.65 -20.25
CA GLN A 99 15.31 4.70 -19.56
C GLN A 99 16.16 4.13 -18.42
N ARG A 100 17.43 4.53 -18.34
CA ARG A 100 18.32 4.21 -17.21
C ARG A 100 17.82 4.90 -15.94
N VAL A 101 17.49 4.11 -14.93
CA VAL A 101 16.98 4.55 -13.62
C VAL A 101 17.90 4.01 -12.52
N GLU A 102 18.39 4.88 -11.65
CA GLU A 102 19.40 4.55 -10.64
C GLU A 102 18.88 4.70 -9.21
N LEU A 103 18.47 3.59 -8.62
CA LEU A 103 17.86 3.57 -7.29
C LEU A 103 18.91 3.37 -6.19
N ILE A 104 18.77 4.12 -5.10
CA ILE A 104 19.52 3.84 -3.87
C ILE A 104 19.02 2.51 -3.23
N PRO A 105 19.78 1.85 -2.33
CA PRO A 105 19.38 0.58 -1.75
C PRO A 105 18.00 0.55 -1.05
N SER A 106 17.55 1.65 -0.44
CA SER A 106 16.20 1.72 0.17
C SER A 106 15.09 1.82 -0.88
N GLN A 107 15.26 2.65 -1.92
CA GLN A 107 14.37 2.67 -3.10
C GLN A 107 14.29 1.29 -3.76
N MET A 108 15.43 0.61 -3.95
CA MET A 108 15.43 -0.74 -4.51
C MET A 108 14.72 -1.75 -3.61
N THR A 109 14.84 -1.62 -2.29
CA THR A 109 14.12 -2.45 -1.31
C THR A 109 12.61 -2.20 -1.37
N ALA A 110 12.18 -0.94 -1.53
CA ALA A 110 10.78 -0.58 -1.71
C ALA A 110 10.20 -1.16 -3.01
N LEU A 111 10.93 -1.06 -4.13
CA LEU A 111 10.48 -1.54 -5.43
C LEU A 111 10.43 -3.08 -5.50
N ARG A 112 11.42 -3.78 -4.92
CA ARG A 112 11.38 -5.25 -4.78
C ARG A 112 10.16 -5.73 -4.01
N LEU A 113 9.75 -5.01 -2.96
CA LEU A 113 8.58 -5.38 -2.16
C LEU A 113 7.26 -5.10 -2.88
N PHE A 114 7.17 -4.06 -3.72
CA PHE A 114 6.03 -3.85 -4.62
C PHE A 114 5.91 -4.97 -5.66
N VAL A 115 7.03 -5.36 -6.28
CA VAL A 115 7.10 -6.49 -7.24
C VAL A 115 6.72 -7.82 -6.59
N ALA A 116 7.21 -8.11 -5.38
CA ALA A 116 6.92 -9.37 -4.68
C ALA A 116 5.44 -9.53 -4.24
N LEU A 117 4.63 -8.48 -4.35
CA LEU A 117 3.19 -8.49 -4.03
C LEU A 117 2.30 -8.44 -5.28
N ALA A 118 2.86 -8.60 -6.49
CA ALA A 118 2.17 -8.40 -7.77
C ALA A 118 0.80 -9.07 -7.88
N ASP A 119 0.66 -10.33 -7.46
CA ASP A 119 -0.58 -11.11 -7.56
C ASP A 119 -1.62 -10.78 -6.46
N GLN A 120 -1.20 -10.07 -5.41
CA GLN A 120 -2.04 -9.66 -4.27
C GLN A 120 -2.50 -8.21 -4.37
N LEU A 121 -1.76 -7.36 -5.10
CA LEU A 121 -2.10 -5.96 -5.34
C LEU A 121 -3.25 -5.83 -6.35
N ARG A 122 -4.22 -4.96 -6.03
CA ARG A 122 -5.30 -4.60 -6.98
C ARG A 122 -4.78 -3.85 -8.20
N VAL A 123 -3.75 -3.01 -8.04
CA VAL A 123 -3.02 -2.38 -9.15
C VAL A 123 -1.78 -3.22 -9.41
N ARG A 124 -1.82 -4.05 -10.45
CA ARG A 124 -0.70 -4.92 -10.83
C ARG A 124 0.50 -4.11 -11.34
N PRO A 125 1.75 -4.52 -11.03
CA PRO A 125 2.94 -3.98 -11.67
C PRO A 125 2.89 -4.14 -13.20
N ALA A 126 3.42 -3.15 -13.93
CA ALA A 126 3.54 -3.22 -15.39
C ALA A 126 4.36 -4.43 -15.85
N VAL A 127 4.01 -4.96 -17.02
CA VAL A 127 4.68 -6.11 -17.65
C VAL A 127 6.19 -5.88 -17.74
N GLY A 128 6.97 -6.90 -17.39
CA GLY A 128 8.43 -6.84 -17.34
C GLY A 128 9.04 -6.11 -16.13
N LEU A 129 8.29 -5.31 -15.35
CA LEU A 129 8.86 -4.58 -14.20
C LEU A 129 9.42 -5.54 -13.13
N ALA A 130 8.74 -6.66 -12.88
CA ALA A 130 9.23 -7.68 -11.96
C ALA A 130 10.60 -8.23 -12.41
N GLU A 131 10.68 -8.55 -13.70
CA GLU A 131 11.85 -9.06 -14.41
C GLU A 131 13.05 -8.10 -14.27
N GLN A 132 12.84 -6.82 -14.59
CA GLN A 132 13.85 -5.75 -14.44
C GLN A 132 14.40 -5.67 -13.01
N VAL A 133 13.51 -5.74 -12.02
CA VAL A 133 13.81 -5.56 -10.59
C VAL A 133 14.54 -6.76 -9.98
N HIS A 134 14.34 -7.95 -10.54
CA HIS A 134 15.09 -9.15 -10.21
C HIS A 134 16.44 -9.21 -10.93
N THR A 135 16.57 -8.73 -12.17
CA THR A 135 17.90 -8.64 -12.83
C THR A 135 18.81 -7.55 -12.25
N ALA A 136 18.22 -6.43 -11.83
CA ALA A 136 18.96 -5.19 -11.59
C ALA A 136 20.08 -5.36 -10.56
N ARG A 137 21.31 -5.13 -11.03
CA ARG A 137 22.54 -5.25 -10.25
C ARG A 137 22.89 -3.91 -9.60
N ARG A 138 23.53 -4.00 -8.43
CA ARG A 138 24.13 -2.84 -7.75
C ARG A 138 25.47 -2.54 -8.42
N ASP A 139 25.57 -1.38 -9.05
CA ASP A 139 26.83 -0.82 -9.51
C ASP A 139 27.67 -0.47 -8.26
N PRO A 140 28.88 -1.06 -8.11
CA PRO A 140 29.71 -0.85 -6.93
C PRO A 140 30.42 0.53 -6.94
N ALA A 141 30.59 1.17 -8.10
CA ALA A 141 31.27 2.45 -8.21
C ALA A 141 30.37 3.63 -7.80
N VAL A 142 29.09 3.60 -8.16
CA VAL A 142 28.10 4.63 -7.75
C VAL A 142 27.23 4.23 -6.56
N ASN A 143 27.32 2.99 -6.08
CA ASN A 143 26.52 2.44 -4.97
C ASN A 143 25.00 2.55 -5.19
N ARG A 144 24.56 2.35 -6.44
CA ARG A 144 23.15 2.38 -6.86
C ARG A 144 22.78 1.11 -7.63
N TYR A 145 21.51 0.75 -7.61
CA TYR A 145 20.95 -0.27 -8.49
C TYR A 145 20.56 0.37 -9.82
N VAL A 146 21.12 -0.14 -10.92
CA VAL A 146 20.81 0.35 -12.25
C VAL A 146 19.71 -0.53 -12.84
N LEU A 147 18.55 0.06 -13.08
CA LEU A 147 17.45 -0.52 -13.84
C LEU A 147 17.36 0.17 -15.19
N HIS A 148 16.74 -0.51 -16.13
CA HIS A 148 16.37 0.04 -17.42
C HIS A 148 14.84 -0.11 -17.49
N LEU A 149 14.08 0.98 -17.50
CA LEU A 149 12.62 0.95 -17.32
C LEU A 149 11.88 1.70 -18.44
N SER A 150 10.74 1.17 -18.88
CA SER A 150 9.83 1.88 -19.78
C SER A 150 9.08 3.00 -19.05
N ALA A 151 8.51 3.96 -19.77
CA ALA A 151 7.73 5.06 -19.17
C ALA A 151 6.50 4.57 -18.35
N GLU A 152 5.93 3.41 -18.70
CA GLU A 152 4.86 2.77 -17.92
C GLU A 152 5.40 2.11 -16.64
N GLN A 153 6.52 1.38 -16.77
CA GLN A 153 7.21 0.80 -15.62
C GLN A 153 7.64 1.89 -14.61
N MET A 154 8.12 3.04 -15.08
CA MET A 154 8.45 4.19 -14.22
C MET A 154 7.24 4.79 -13.48
N LYS A 155 6.04 4.80 -14.09
CA LYS A 155 4.80 5.18 -13.39
C LYS A 155 4.48 4.19 -12.25
N CYS A 156 4.63 2.88 -12.50
CA CYS A 156 4.51 1.88 -11.44
C CYS A 156 5.58 2.03 -10.35
N VAL A 157 6.82 2.45 -10.67
CA VAL A 157 7.84 2.77 -9.64
C VAL A 157 7.44 3.97 -8.80
N ALA A 158 6.89 5.04 -9.42
CA ALA A 158 6.36 6.18 -8.67
C ALA A 158 5.18 5.79 -7.75
N TYR A 159 4.30 4.91 -8.21
CA TYR A 159 3.22 4.33 -7.39
C TYR A 159 3.76 3.46 -6.24
N ALA A 160 4.75 2.60 -6.50
CA ALA A 160 5.44 1.79 -5.50
C ALA A 160 6.08 2.65 -4.39
N PHE A 161 6.71 3.76 -4.75
CA PHE A 161 7.28 4.68 -3.77
C PHE A 161 6.24 5.55 -3.08
N TRP A 162 5.10 5.84 -3.71
CA TRP A 162 3.96 6.45 -3.04
C TRP A 162 3.38 5.51 -1.96
N LEU A 163 3.22 4.21 -2.24
CA LEU A 163 2.87 3.19 -1.24
C LEU A 163 3.93 3.09 -0.13
N HIS A 164 5.22 3.16 -0.46
CA HIS A 164 6.32 3.18 0.51
C HIS A 164 6.30 4.44 1.40
N ARG A 165 5.92 5.59 0.82
CA ARG A 165 5.75 6.87 1.51
C ARG A 165 4.60 6.85 2.51
N MET A 166 3.52 6.14 2.20
CA MET A 166 2.37 6.00 3.11
C MET A 166 2.61 4.99 4.25
N SER A 167 3.64 4.15 4.15
CA SER A 167 3.89 3.03 5.06
C SER A 167 5.21 3.06 5.85
N ARG A 168 6.26 3.76 5.38
CA ARG A 168 7.57 3.84 6.06
C ARG A 168 8.34 5.16 5.88
N SER A 169 8.43 5.70 4.66
CA SER A 169 9.33 6.83 4.40
C SER A 169 9.00 7.58 3.11
N ALA A 170 8.84 8.90 3.22
CA ALA A 170 8.65 9.79 2.08
C ALA A 170 9.94 10.04 1.26
N LEU A 171 11.12 9.68 1.78
CA LEU A 171 12.41 10.04 1.17
C LEU A 171 12.61 9.36 -0.19
N GLU A 172 12.18 8.11 -0.32
CA GLU A 172 12.24 7.28 -1.53
C GLU A 172 11.44 7.91 -2.67
N ALA A 173 10.21 8.33 -2.37
CA ALA A 173 9.32 9.01 -3.32
C ALA A 173 9.84 10.41 -3.66
N ASN A 174 10.16 11.22 -2.65
CA ASN A 174 10.62 12.60 -2.86
C ASN A 174 11.96 12.66 -3.63
N ARG A 175 12.82 11.64 -3.48
CA ARG A 175 14.03 11.48 -4.32
C ARG A 175 13.68 11.05 -5.73
N PHE A 176 12.73 10.13 -5.95
CA PHE A 176 12.34 9.72 -7.29
C PHE A 176 11.66 10.85 -8.08
N THR A 177 10.76 11.61 -7.44
CA THR A 177 10.19 12.86 -7.97
C THR A 177 11.29 13.86 -8.37
N ARG A 178 12.34 14.03 -7.55
CA ARG A 178 13.44 14.95 -7.88
C ARG A 178 14.30 14.44 -9.03
N ASP A 179 14.69 13.17 -8.97
CA ASP A 179 15.68 12.59 -9.86
C ASP A 179 15.07 12.25 -11.25
N TYR A 180 13.73 12.13 -11.37
CA TYR A 180 13.02 11.73 -12.61
C TYR A 180 11.75 12.54 -12.94
N GLY A 181 11.34 13.52 -12.13
CA GLY A 181 10.12 14.35 -12.33
C GLY A 181 8.79 13.64 -11.98
N ILE A 182 8.71 12.32 -12.16
CA ILE A 182 7.45 11.57 -12.03
C ILE A 182 6.98 11.52 -10.57
N THR A 183 5.73 11.96 -10.34
CA THR A 183 5.05 11.87 -9.04
C THR A 183 3.72 11.15 -9.20
N HIS A 184 3.46 10.10 -8.41
CA HIS A 184 2.13 9.52 -8.34
C HIS A 184 1.22 10.37 -7.44
N LEU A 185 0.25 11.04 -8.04
CA LEU A 185 -0.85 11.72 -7.36
C LEU A 185 -2.09 10.82 -7.38
N PRO A 186 -2.77 10.57 -6.25
CA PRO A 186 -4.01 9.80 -6.24
C PRO A 186 -5.14 10.64 -6.88
N GLY A 187 -5.54 10.26 -8.09
CA GLY A 187 -6.78 10.75 -8.70
C GLY A 187 -8.03 10.12 -8.07
N PRO A 188 -9.24 10.60 -8.41
CA PRO A 188 -10.48 9.90 -8.10
C PRO A 188 -10.45 8.48 -8.71
N ALA A 189 -11.11 7.52 -8.06
CA ALA A 189 -11.00 6.11 -8.41
C ALA A 189 -11.48 5.82 -9.84
N VAL A 190 -10.54 5.44 -10.71
CA VAL A 190 -10.79 4.90 -12.05
C VAL A 190 -10.81 3.37 -11.99
N ASP A 191 -11.48 2.75 -12.97
CA ASP A 191 -11.81 1.33 -13.07
C ASP A 191 -10.66 0.36 -12.65
N PRO A 192 -10.94 -0.66 -11.82
CA PRO A 192 -9.94 -1.63 -11.35
C PRO A 192 -9.33 -2.51 -12.45
N SER A 193 -9.82 -2.44 -13.69
CA SER A 193 -9.25 -3.13 -14.86
C SER A 193 -7.95 -2.49 -15.39
N THR A 194 -7.54 -1.33 -14.86
CA THR A 194 -6.48 -0.49 -15.43
C THR A 194 -5.08 -0.86 -14.91
N HIS A 195 -4.08 -0.95 -15.79
CA HIS A 195 -2.66 -0.93 -15.41
C HIS A 195 -2.27 0.43 -14.79
N CYS A 196 -1.10 0.53 -14.15
CA CYS A 196 -0.69 1.69 -13.33
C CYS A 196 -1.10 3.06 -13.93
N PRO A 197 -1.93 3.86 -13.21
CA PRO A 197 -2.57 5.03 -13.78
C PRO A 197 -1.58 6.11 -14.23
N ALA A 198 -2.01 6.93 -15.19
CA ALA A 198 -1.20 8.04 -15.68
C ALA A 198 -0.98 9.08 -14.57
N ALA A 199 0.29 9.33 -14.23
CA ALA A 199 0.66 10.53 -13.50
C ALA A 199 0.30 11.78 -14.33
N GLY A 200 -0.30 12.77 -13.68
CA GLY A 200 -0.49 14.09 -14.28
C GLY A 200 0.85 14.81 -14.47
N THR A 201 0.92 15.62 -15.53
CA THR A 201 2.08 16.43 -15.93
C THR A 201 2.36 17.58 -14.97
#